data_AF-A0A1H0U9B6-F1
#
_entry.id   AF-A0A1H0U9B6-F1
#
_cell.length_a   1.000
_cell.length_b   1.000
_cell.length_c   1.000
_cell.angle_alpha   90.00
_cell.angle_beta   90.00
_cell.angle_gamma   90.00
#
_symmetry.space_group_name_H-M   'P 1'
#
loop_
_entity.id
_entity.type
_entity.pdbx_description
1 polymer ?
#
loop_
_entity_poly.entity_id
_entity_poly.type
_entity_poly.pdbx_seq_one_letter_code
_entity_poly.pdbx_strand_id
1 'polypeptide(L)'
;MKVVPLYVVFMVIMPIIAKYVARWFKLGVKSGRALIFSGTTRNSLVVLPLALALPEIGNMVAAVIITQTIIELISELVYIRVVPAILLHEE
;
A
#
# COMPACT_ATOMS: atom_id res chain seq x y z
N MET A 1 11.26 9.52 11.64
CA MET A 1 11.34 9.79 10.17
C MET A 1 12.19 8.78 9.38
N LYS A 2 12.90 7.83 10.00
CA LYS A 2 13.72 6.83 9.28
C LYS A 2 12.91 5.80 8.45
N VAL A 3 11.60 5.65 8.73
CA VAL A 3 10.74 4.63 8.10
C VAL A 3 10.06 5.09 6.80
N VAL A 4 9.99 6.39 6.54
CA VAL A 4 9.30 6.95 5.36
C VAL A 4 9.87 6.39 4.05
N PRO A 5 11.21 6.34 3.84
CA PRO A 5 11.76 5.78 2.61
C PRO A 5 11.36 4.32 2.39
N LEU A 6 11.28 3.53 3.47
CA LEU A 6 10.88 2.13 3.39
C LEU A 6 9.42 2.00 2.90
N TYR A 7 8.52 2.84 3.40
CA TYR A 7 7.14 2.86 2.95
C TYR A 7 7.00 3.29 1.49
N VAL A 8 7.74 4.31 1.06
CA VAL A 8 7.75 4.75 -0.34
C VAL A 8 8.27 3.63 -1.25
N VAL A 9 9.36 2.95 -0.87
CA VAL A 9 9.90 1.82 -1.63
C VAL A 9 8.88 0.68 -1.72
N PHE A 10 8.19 0.36 -0.62
CA PHE A 10 7.13 -0.64 -0.63
C PHE A 10 6.00 -0.24 -1.60
N MET A 11 5.56 1.02 -1.57
CA MET A 11 4.55 1.54 -2.49
C MET A 11 5.00 1.45 -3.95
N VAL A 12 6.28 1.66 -4.27
CA VAL A 12 6.74 1.50 -5.67
C VAL A 12 6.80 0.03 -6.09
N ILE A 13 7.28 -0.86 -5.22
CA ILE A 13 7.54 -2.26 -5.58
C ILE A 13 6.26 -3.09 -5.62
N MET A 14 5.33 -2.90 -4.68
CA MET A 14 4.18 -3.77 -4.52
C MET A 14 3.22 -3.79 -5.74
N PRO A 15 2.90 -2.66 -6.40
CA PRO A 15 2.11 -2.64 -7.63
C PRO A 15 2.75 -3.41 -8.78
N ILE A 16 4.09 -3.40 -8.86
CA ILE A 16 4.85 -4.13 -9.87
C ILE A 16 4.70 -5.63 -9.62
N ILE A 17 4.90 -6.07 -8.37
CA ILE A 17 4.69 -7.46 -7.97
C ILE A 17 3.25 -7.89 -8.26
N ALA A 18 2.26 -7.10 -7.82
CA ALA A 18 0.85 -7.37 -8.04
C ALA A 18 0.49 -7.47 -9.53
N LYS A 19 1.10 -6.64 -10.39
CA LYS A 19 0.96 -6.77 -11.85
C LYS A 19 1.49 -8.11 -12.36
N TYR A 20 2.66 -8.56 -11.91
CA TYR A 20 3.19 -9.86 -12.33
C TYR A 20 2.33 -11.03 -11.84
N VAL A 21 1.83 -10.95 -10.60
CA VAL A 21 0.87 -11.92 -10.07
C VAL A 21 -0.42 -11.92 -10.91
N ALA A 22 -0.98 -10.75 -11.22
CA ALA A 22 -2.16 -10.66 -12.08
C ALA A 22 -1.93 -11.32 -13.45
N ARG A 23 -0.74 -11.15 -14.05
CA ARG A 23 -0.39 -11.79 -15.33
C ARG A 23 -0.23 -13.31 -15.20
N TRP A 24 0.45 -13.81 -14.16
CA TRP A 24 0.60 -15.25 -13.94
C TRP A 24 -0.73 -15.96 -13.74
N PHE A 25 -1.66 -15.32 -13.03
CA PHE A 25 -3.00 -15.83 -12.81
C PHE A 25 -4.00 -15.46 -13.92
N LYS A 26 -3.54 -14.83 -15.02
CA LYS A 26 -4.34 -14.42 -16.17
C LYS A 26 -5.58 -13.59 -15.77
N LEU A 27 -5.45 -12.71 -14.79
CA LEU A 27 -6.53 -11.83 -14.34
C LEU A 27 -6.84 -10.78 -15.41
N GLY A 28 -8.13 -10.53 -15.65
CA GLY A 28 -8.58 -9.41 -16.49
C GLY A 28 -8.23 -8.05 -15.87
N VAL A 29 -8.30 -6.97 -16.66
CA VAL A 29 -7.83 -5.64 -16.24
C VAL A 29 -8.49 -5.15 -14.94
N LYS A 30 -9.81 -5.30 -14.80
CA LYS A 30 -10.54 -4.91 -13.58
C LYS A 30 -10.04 -5.66 -12.34
N SER A 31 -9.90 -6.99 -12.43
CA SER A 31 -9.40 -7.83 -11.34
C SER A 31 -7.93 -7.57 -11.03
N GLY A 32 -7.09 -7.33 -12.04
CA GLY A 32 -5.69 -6.95 -11.86
C GLY A 32 -5.53 -5.61 -11.17
N ARG A 33 -6.37 -4.61 -11.52
CA ARG A 33 -6.40 -3.32 -10.82
C ARG A 33 -6.83 -3.52 -9.36
N ALA A 34 -7.88 -4.30 -9.11
CA ALA A 34 -8.30 -4.62 -7.75
C ALA A 34 -7.18 -5.30 -6.94
N LEU A 35 -6.40 -6.20 -7.56
CA LEU A 35 -5.25 -6.82 -6.92
C LEU A 35 -4.14 -5.82 -6.59
N ILE A 36 -3.83 -4.87 -7.49
CA ILE A 36 -2.82 -3.84 -7.24
C ILE A 36 -3.23 -2.95 -6.06
N PHE A 37 -4.46 -2.45 -6.07
CA PHE A 37 -4.95 -1.59 -4.98
C PHE A 37 -4.99 -2.34 -3.66
N SER A 38 -5.66 -3.50 -3.61
CA SER A 38 -5.79 -4.28 -2.36
C SER A 38 -4.47 -4.89 -1.86
N GLY A 39 -3.55 -5.23 -2.75
CA GLY A 39 -2.23 -5.77 -2.37
C GLY A 39 -1.30 -4.69 -1.80
N THR A 40 -1.53 -3.44 -2.16
CA THR A 40 -0.69 -2.31 -1.70
C THR A 40 -1.26 -1.65 -0.46
N THR A 41 -2.56 -1.86 -0.17
CA THR A 41 -3.24 -1.20 0.93
C THR A 41 -3.51 -2.14 2.09
N ARG A 42 -3.28 -1.65 3.32
CA ARG A 42 -3.49 -2.38 4.55
C ARG A 42 -4.24 -1.51 5.54
N ASN A 43 -5.16 -2.14 6.28
CA ASN A 43 -5.75 -1.46 7.42
C ASN A 43 -4.81 -1.55 8.63
N SER A 44 -3.79 -0.69 8.67
CA SER A 44 -2.84 -0.61 9.78
C SER A 44 -3.46 -0.01 11.05
N LEU A 45 -4.60 0.66 10.95
CA LEU A 45 -5.31 1.20 12.13
C LEU A 45 -5.92 0.09 13.00
N VAL A 46 -6.18 -1.09 12.46
CA VAL A 46 -6.65 -2.26 13.25
C VAL A 46 -5.65 -2.61 14.36
N VAL A 47 -4.35 -2.37 14.15
CA VAL A 47 -3.32 -2.66 15.17
C VAL A 47 -3.01 -1.46 16.07
N LEU A 48 -3.59 -0.28 15.82
CA LEU A 48 -3.36 0.92 16.62
C LEU A 48 -3.73 0.75 18.11
N PRO A 49 -4.85 0.10 18.49
CA PRO A 49 -5.17 -0.11 19.90
C PRO A 49 -4.11 -0.96 20.62
N LEU A 50 -3.55 -1.95 19.93
CA LEU A 50 -2.47 -2.79 20.47
C LEU A 50 -1.18 -1.97 20.62
N ALA A 51 -0.88 -1.09 19.66
CA ALA A 51 0.27 -0.19 19.76
C ALA A 51 0.16 0.74 20.97
N LEU A 52 -1.01 1.34 21.21
CA LEU A 52 -1.23 2.24 22.35
C LEU A 52 -1.23 1.52 23.70
N ALA A 53 -1.47 0.20 23.72
CA ALA A 53 -1.38 -0.61 24.92
C ALA A 53 0.07 -0.96 25.32
N LEU A 54 1.07 -0.71 24.46
CA LEU A 54 2.48 -1.02 24.75
C LEU A 54 3.08 0.02 25.71
N PRO A 55 3.66 -0.42 26.85
CA PRO A 55 4.41 0.48 27.72
C PRO A 55 5.69 0.97 27.01
N GLU A 56 6.09 2.20 27.33
CA GLU A 56 7.31 2.89 26.84
C GLU A 56 7.34 3.26 25.34
N ILE A 57 6.89 2.38 24.45
CA ILE A 57 7.03 2.55 22.99
C ILE A 57 5.73 2.85 22.24
N GLY A 58 4.57 2.82 22.91
CA GLY A 58 3.27 2.88 22.24
C GLY A 58 3.06 4.11 21.35
N ASN A 59 3.45 5.30 21.82
CA ASN A 59 3.37 6.54 21.04
C ASN A 59 4.25 6.49 19.77
N MET A 60 5.43 5.89 19.85
CA MET A 60 6.31 5.75 18.69
C MET A 60 5.71 4.80 17.66
N VAL A 61 5.18 3.65 18.10
CA VAL A 61 4.53 2.67 17.21
C VAL A 61 3.27 3.27 16.57
N ALA A 62 2.46 4.02 17.33
CA ALA A 62 1.30 4.74 16.81
C ALA A 62 1.69 5.75 15.73
N ALA A 63 2.75 6.54 15.95
CA ALA A 63 3.24 7.49 14.95
C ALA A 63 3.71 6.80 13.66
N VAL A 64 4.33 5.62 13.78
CA VAL A 64 4.76 4.78 12.64
C VAL A 64 3.54 4.29 11.84
N ILE A 65 2.51 3.78 12.51
CA ILE A 65 1.24 3.35 11.90
C ILE A 65 0.59 4.51 11.14
N ILE A 66 0.40 5.67 11.79
CA ILE A 66 -0.24 6.83 11.19
C ILE A 66 0.56 7.35 9.99
N THR A 67 1.89 7.41 10.10
CA THR A 67 2.77 7.81 9.00
C THR A 67 2.58 6.88 7.79
N GLN A 68 2.48 5.57 8.05
CA GLN A 68 2.28 4.59 7.01
C GLN A 68 0.89 4.73 6.34
N THR A 69 -0.17 4.97 7.12
CA THR A 69 -1.51 5.26 6.58
C THR A 69 -1.53 6.50 5.68
N ILE A 70 -0.85 7.59 6.09
CA ILE A 70 -0.76 8.82 5.27
C ILE A 70 -0.06 8.53 3.94
N ILE A 71 1.03 7.76 3.96
CA ILE A 71 1.77 7.40 2.74
C ILE A 71 0.93 6.50 1.83
N GLU A 72 0.16 5.56 2.40
CA GLU A 72 -0.82 4.76 1.66
C GLU A 72 -1.80 5.64 0.91
N LEU A 73 -2.50 6.54 1.63
CA LEU A 73 -3.54 7.39 1.04
C LEU A 73 -2.98 8.27 -0.08
N ILE A 74 -1.79 8.86 0.11
CA ILE A 74 -1.13 9.65 -0.94
C ILE A 74 -0.79 8.76 -2.14
N SER A 75 -0.29 7.55 -1.92
CA SER A 75 0.09 6.62 -2.98
C SER A 75 -1.13 6.13 -3.76
N GLU A 76 -2.25 5.87 -3.09
CA GLU A 76 -3.52 5.51 -3.74
C GLU A 76 -4.01 6.61 -4.69
N LEU A 77 -3.92 7.89 -4.29
CA LEU A 77 -4.25 9.01 -5.18
C LEU A 77 -3.39 9.01 -6.44
N VAL A 78 -2.09 8.69 -6.31
CA VAL A 78 -1.18 8.54 -7.45
C VAL A 78 -1.58 7.32 -8.30
N TYR A 79 -1.94 6.20 -7.68
CA TYR A 79 -2.31 4.97 -8.38
C TYR A 79 -3.57 5.09 -9.22
N ILE A 80 -4.54 5.91 -8.80
CA ILE A 80 -5.73 6.22 -9.61
C ILE A 80 -5.34 6.66 -11.03
N ARG A 81 -4.19 7.33 -11.20
CA ARG A 81 -3.67 7.78 -12.51
C ARG A 81 -2.65 6.81 -13.09
N VAL A 82 -1.70 6.35 -12.28
CA VAL A 82 -0.56 5.52 -12.76
C VAL A 82 -1.01 4.12 -13.18
N VAL A 83 -1.90 3.49 -12.43
CA VAL A 83 -2.32 2.11 -12.69
C VAL A 83 -3.00 1.96 -14.06
N PRO A 84 -4.05 2.73 -14.41
CA PRO A 84 -4.70 2.60 -15.72
C PRO A 84 -3.83 3.09 -16.89
N ALA A 85 -2.93 4.05 -16.66
CA ALA A 85 -2.10 4.62 -17.72
C ALA A 85 -0.85 3.80 -18.04
N ILE A 86 -0.23 3.16 -17.03
CA ILE A 86 1.13 2.58 -17.16
C ILE A 86 1.14 1.08 -16.83
N LEU A 87 0.43 0.66 -15.79
CA LEU A 87 0.56 -0.71 -15.29
C LEU A 87 -0.39 -1.69 -15.99
N LEU A 88 -1.66 -1.33 -16.10
CA LEU A 88 -2.74 -2.13 -16.67
C LEU A 88 -3.65 -1.25 -17.53
N HIS A 89 -3.25 -1.08 -18.80
CA HIS A 89 -4.05 -0.38 -19.80
C HIS A 89 -5.29 -1.21 -20.16
N GLU A 90 -6.42 -0.54 -20.35
CA GLU A 90 -7.54 -1.14 -21.08
C GLU A 90 -7.23 -0.98 -22.57
N GLU A 91 -7.17 -2.09 -23.30
CA GLU A 91 -7.12 -2.08 -24.77
C GLU A 91 -8.43 -1.55 -25.36
#